data_AF-A0A660UC11-F1
#
_entry.id   AF-A0A660UC11-F1
#
_cell.length_a   1.000
_cell.length_b   1.000
_cell.length_c   1.000
_cell.angle_alpha   90.00
_cell.angle_beta   90.00
_cell.angle_gamma   90.00
#
_symmetry.space_group_name_H-M   'P 1'
#
loop_
_entity.id
_entity.type
_entity.pdbx_description
1 polymer ?
#
loop_
_entity_poly.entity_id
_entity_poly.type
_entity_poly.pdbx_seq_one_letter_code
_entity_poly.pdbx_strand_id
1 'polypeptide(L)' 'IDREERGRLYTELMRYMKENPPFIYLYQPMTFEAVNKKVKGYRPRPAEQYYLKGVYIEE' A
#
# COMPACT_ATOMS: atom_id res chain seq x y z
N ILE A 1 -11.56 20.09 0.28
CA ILE A 1 -10.32 19.66 0.97
C ILE A 1 -9.18 19.90 0.01
N ASP A 2 -8.21 20.74 0.39
CA ASP A 2 -7.01 20.97 -0.40
C ASP A 2 -6.06 19.75 -0.28
N ARG A 3 -5.74 19.13 -1.41
CA ARG A 3 -4.88 17.94 -1.44
C ARG A 3 -3.40 18.29 -1.39
N GLU A 4 -3.04 19.43 -1.95
CA GLU A 4 -1.65 19.87 -2.03
C GLU A 4 -1.18 20.30 -0.66
N GLU A 5 -1.98 21.14 0.02
CA GLU A 5 -1.67 21.60 1.36
C GLU A 5 -1.58 20.44 2.36
N ARG A 6 -2.48 19.47 2.26
CA ARG A 6 -2.41 18.25 3.06
C ARG A 6 -1.16 17.41 2.78
N GLY A 7 -0.72 17.37 1.51
CA GLY A 7 0.50 16.67 1.11
C GLY A 7 1.75 17.31 1.71
N ARG A 8 1.81 18.65 1.71
CA ARG A 8 2.90 19.41 2.36
C ARG A 8 2.95 19.13 3.86
N LEU A 9 1.82 19.22 4.54
CA LEU A 9 1.71 18.93 5.98
C LEU A 9 2.21 17.52 6.33
N TYR A 10 1.78 16.49 5.61
CA TYR A 10 2.25 15.12 5.88
C TYR A 10 3.75 14.94 5.59
N THR A 11 4.30 15.65 4.63
CA THR A 11 5.74 15.60 4.31
C THR A 11 6.56 16.19 5.46
N GLU A 12 6.12 17.33 6.01
CA GLU A 12 6.76 17.96 7.16
C GLU A 12 6.69 17.05 8.39
N LEU A 13 5.52 16.47 8.67
CA LEU A 13 5.33 15.55 9.79
C LEU A 13 6.24 14.32 9.69
N MET A 14 6.34 13.72 8.50
CA MET A 14 7.23 12.57 8.26
C MET A 14 8.71 12.93 8.42
N ARG A 15 9.11 14.15 8.06
CA ARG A 15 10.47 14.63 8.30
C ARG A 15 10.75 14.77 9.79
N TYR A 16 9.86 15.42 10.53
CA TYR A 16 9.98 15.57 11.98
C TYR A 16 10.09 14.21 12.70
N MET A 17 9.24 13.24 12.34
CA MET A 17 9.27 11.90 12.91
C MET A 17 10.53 11.11 12.52
N LYS A 18 11.16 11.39 11.37
CA LYS A 18 12.42 10.76 11.00
C LYS A 18 13.60 11.34 11.78
N GLU A 19 13.62 12.65 11.97
CA GLU A 19 14.68 13.37 12.67
C GLU A 19 14.60 13.21 14.20
N ASN A 20 13.38 13.09 14.74
CA ASN A 20 13.09 12.89 16.15
C ASN A 20 12.20 11.65 16.33
N PRO A 21 12.73 10.43 16.11
CA PRO A 21 11.93 9.23 16.05
C PRO A 21 11.26 8.90 17.39
N PRO A 22 9.91 8.88 17.44
CA PRO A 22 9.19 8.36 18.60
C PRO A 22 9.23 6.82 18.66
N PHE A 23 9.62 6.17 17.56
CA PHE A 23 9.69 4.71 17.40
C PHE A 23 10.96 4.30 16.67
N ILE A 24 11.40 3.05 16.88
CA ILE A 24 12.47 2.45 16.07
C ILE A 24 11.84 1.85 14.81
N TYR A 25 12.18 2.40 13.64
CA TYR A 25 11.73 1.87 12.34
C TYR A 25 12.54 0.62 11.99
N LEU A 26 11.89 -0.55 11.96
CA LEU A 26 12.56 -1.83 11.72
C LEU A 26 12.45 -2.28 10.25
N TYR A 27 11.22 -2.41 9.75
CA TYR A 27 10.96 -2.89 8.39
C TYR A 27 9.59 -2.42 7.90
N GLN A 28 9.39 -2.46 6.58
CA GLN A 28 8.09 -2.33 5.94
C GLN A 28 7.64 -3.72 5.47
N PRO A 29 6.42 -4.17 5.78
CA PRO A 29 5.93 -5.45 5.29
C PRO A 29 5.81 -5.43 3.76
N MET A 30 6.34 -6.46 3.12
CA MET A 30 6.13 -6.73 1.70
C MET A 30 5.17 -7.90 1.56
N THR A 31 4.02 -7.66 0.96
CA THR A 31 3.01 -8.69 0.72
C THR A 31 3.26 -9.35 -0.62
N PHE A 32 3.38 -10.68 -0.61
CA PHE A 32 3.49 -11.50 -1.81
C PHE A 32 2.30 -12.44 -1.87
N GLU A 33 1.70 -12.56 -3.04
CA GLU A 33 0.52 -13.38 -3.25
C GLU A 33 0.72 -14.27 -4.47
N ALA A 34 0.62 -15.58 -4.25
CA ALA A 34 0.67 -16.55 -5.34
C ALA A 34 -0.70 -16.58 -6.04
N VAL A 35 -0.68 -16.45 -7.37
CA VAL A 35 -1.89 -16.40 -8.20
C VAL A 35 -1.88 -17.60 -9.13
N ASN A 36 -3.00 -18.32 -9.21
CA ASN A 36 -3.15 -19.40 -10.17
C ASN A 36 -3.06 -18.84 -11.60
N LYS A 37 -2.34 -19.52 -12.50
CA LYS A 37 -2.13 -19.08 -13.90
C LYS A 37 -3.44 -18.83 -14.67
N LYS A 38 -4.52 -19.53 -14.31
CA LYS A 38 -5.85 -19.33 -14.92
C LYS A 38 -6.59 -18.11 -14.39
N VAL A 39 -6.23 -17.59 -13.22
CA VAL A 39 -6.85 -16.39 -12.64
C VAL A 39 -6.30 -15.16 -13.36
N LYS A 40 -7.17 -14.43 -14.04
CA LYS A 40 -6.84 -13.20 -14.76
C LYS A 40 -7.52 -12.00 -14.11
N GLY A 41 -6.96 -10.82 -14.36
CA GLY A 41 -7.47 -9.56 -13.82
C GLY A 41 -7.16 -9.32 -12.33
N TYR A 42 -6.55 -10.28 -11.64
CA TYR A 42 -6.14 -10.12 -10.24
C TYR A 42 -4.88 -9.27 -10.12
N ARG A 43 -4.91 -8.28 -9.20
CA ARG A 43 -3.76 -7.46 -8.84
C ARG A 43 -3.70 -7.34 -7.31
N PRO A 44 -2.62 -7.82 -6.66
CA PRO A 44 -2.39 -7.63 -5.23
C PRO A 44 -2.50 -6.16 -4.84
N ARG A 45 -3.02 -5.90 -3.64
CA ARG A 45 -3.18 -4.53 -3.11
C ARG A 45 -2.50 -4.42 -1.75
N PRO A 46 -1.91 -3.26 -1.44
CA PRO A 46 -1.32 -3.01 -0.13
C PRO A 46 -2.35 -2.89 1.00
N ALA A 47 -3.64 -3.06 0.71
CA ALA A 47 -4.75 -2.95 1.67
C ALA A 47 -5.02 -4.26 2.44
N GLU A 48 -4.16 -5.28 2.30
CA GLU A 48 -4.32 -6.60 2.94
C GLU A 48 -5.69 -7.26 2.71
N GLN A 49 -6.35 -6.91 1.60
CA GLN A 49 -7.68 -7.37 1.23
C GLN A 49 -7.71 -7.77 -0.24
N TYR A 50 -8.40 -8.88 -0.52
CA TYR A 50 -8.63 -9.36 -1.88
C TYR A 50 -9.69 -8.50 -2.57
N TYR A 51 -9.28 -7.82 -3.64
CA TYR A 51 -10.21 -7.11 -4.53
C TYR A 51 -10.48 -7.94 -5.78
N LEU A 52 -11.66 -8.55 -5.84
CA LEU A 52 -12.02 -9.53 -6.87
C LEU A 52 -12.90 -8.96 -8.00
N LYS A 53 -13.25 -7.67 -7.95
CA LYS A 53 -14.09 -7.05 -8.99
C LYS A 53 -13.30 -6.98 -10.31
N GLY A 54 -13.77 -7.69 -11.33
CA GLY A 54 -13.13 -7.82 -12.64
C GLY A 54 -12.12 -8.98 -12.73
N VAL A 55 -12.02 -9.81 -11.69
CA VAL A 55 -11.24 -11.05 -11.72
C VAL A 55 -12.07 -12.15 -12.35
N TYR A 56 -11.45 -12.97 -13.19
CA TYR A 56 -12.10 -14.10 -13.86
C TYR A 56 -11.14 -15.28 -14.03
N ILE A 57 -11.70 -16.44 -14.39
CA ILE A 57 -10.94 -17.65 -14.73
C ILE A 57 -10.94 -17.78 -16.25
N GLU A 58 -9.76 -17.90 -16.83
CA GLU A 58 -9.58 -18.28 -18.23
C GLU A 58 -9.87 -19.78 -18.39
N GLU A 59 -10.71 -20.14 -19.37
CA GLU A 59 -11.11 -21.53 -19.65
C GLU A 59 -9.89 -22.39 -20.08
#